data_AF-A0A519BC11-F1
#
_entry.id   AF-A0A519BC11-F1
#
_cell.length_a   1.000
_cell.length_b   1.000
_cell.length_c   1.000
_cell.angle_alpha   90.00
_cell.angle_beta   90.00
_cell.angle_gamma   90.00
#
_symmetry.space_group_name_H-M   'P 1'
#
loop_
_entity.id
_entity.type
_entity.pdbx_description
1 polymer ?
#
loop_
_entity_poly.entity_id
_entity_poly.type
_entity_poly.pdbx_seq_one_letter_code
_entity_poly.pdbx_strand_id
1 'polypeptide(L)'
;METFIFDTLAYAEKLTSAGMPEKQAKAIAEAQADILSKSLLDSVATKADLKELEARIDIKMNQLEIRLIKWFAGLFIVQIGVTVGIVLTVIKFLH
;
A
#
# COMPACT_ATOMS: atom_id res chain seq x y z
N MET A 1 -1.52 -10.97 -14.46
CA MET A 1 -0.36 -10.06 -14.51
C MET A 1 -0.02 -9.97 -15.99
N GLU A 2 -0.25 -8.84 -16.65
CA GLU A 2 0.23 -8.72 -18.03
C GLU A 2 1.74 -8.73 -17.97
N THR A 3 2.33 -9.73 -18.59
CA THR A 3 3.79 -9.88 -18.68
C THR A 3 4.25 -8.91 -19.74
N PHE A 4 4.98 -7.87 -19.34
CA PHE A 4 5.67 -7.00 -20.28
C PHE A 4 6.79 -7.82 -20.93
N ILE A 5 6.57 -8.30 -22.16
CA ILE A 5 7.57 -9.03 -22.93
C ILE A 5 8.26 -8.02 -23.85
N PHE A 6 9.51 -7.74 -23.56
CA PHE A 6 10.36 -6.97 -24.47
C PHE A 6 10.74 -7.88 -25.64
N ASP A 7 10.30 -7.53 -26.85
CA ASP A 7 10.64 -8.27 -28.06
C ASP A 7 12.02 -7.86 -28.57
N THR A 8 13.03 -8.57 -28.07
CA THR A 8 14.44 -8.37 -28.42
C THR A 8 14.70 -8.52 -29.92
N LEU A 9 13.98 -9.41 -30.61
CA LEU A 9 14.17 -9.68 -32.04
C LEU A 9 13.62 -8.53 -32.87
N ALA A 10 12.36 -8.14 -32.63
CA ALA A 10 11.76 -7.02 -33.34
C ALA A 10 12.53 -5.71 -33.11
N TYR A 11 13.09 -5.52 -31.90
CA TYR A 11 13.93 -4.37 -31.61
C TYR A 11 15.26 -4.39 -32.38
N ALA A 12 15.94 -5.55 -32.45
CA ALA A 12 17.18 -5.69 -33.23
C ALA A 12 16.93 -5.50 -34.74
N GLU A 13 15.82 -6.01 -35.28
CA GLU A 13 15.43 -5.82 -36.68
C GLU A 13 15.17 -4.34 -37.00
N LYS A 14 14.54 -3.61 -36.07
CA LYS A 14 14.30 -2.18 -36.22
C LYS A 14 15.59 -1.37 -36.23
N LEU A 15 16.56 -1.72 -35.38
CA LEU A 15 17.90 -1.12 -35.38
C LEU A 15 18.65 -1.43 -36.67
N THR A 16 18.56 -2.67 -37.15
CA THR A 16 19.21 -3.10 -38.40
C THR A 16 18.62 -2.38 -39.61
N SER A 17 17.30 -2.23 -39.65
CA SER A 17 16.58 -1.48 -40.69
C SER A 17 16.94 0.01 -40.69
N ALA A 18 17.37 0.55 -39.55
CA ALA A 18 17.87 1.91 -39.43
C ALA A 18 19.36 2.07 -39.84
N GLY A 19 19.98 1.01 -40.37
CA GLY A 19 21.36 1.02 -40.86
C GLY A 19 22.40 0.56 -39.85
N MET A 20 22.00 0.04 -38.68
CA MET A 20 22.94 -0.53 -37.71
C MET A 20 23.42 -1.92 -38.17
N PRO A 21 24.72 -2.25 -38.02
CA PRO A 21 25.20 -3.61 -38.27
C PRO A 21 24.48 -4.64 -37.40
N GLU A 22 24.06 -5.76 -37.99
CA GLU A 22 23.22 -6.78 -37.32
C GLU A 22 23.82 -7.27 -35.98
N LYS A 23 25.13 -7.50 -35.93
CA LYS A 23 25.83 -7.91 -34.70
C LYS A 23 25.71 -6.87 -33.58
N GLN A 24 25.77 -5.59 -33.94
CA GLN A 24 25.65 -4.50 -32.98
C GLN A 24 24.19 -4.32 -32.54
N ALA A 25 23.25 -4.42 -33.48
CA ALA A 25 21.82 -4.35 -33.20
C ALA A 25 21.39 -5.45 -32.20
N LYS A 26 21.82 -6.69 -32.43
CA LYS A 26 21.59 -7.82 -31.52
C LYS A 26 22.20 -7.59 -30.14
N ALA A 27 23.47 -7.19 -30.07
CA ALA A 27 24.15 -6.93 -28.80
C ALA A 27 23.47 -5.82 -27.97
N ILE A 28 23.01 -4.74 -28.63
CA ILE A 28 22.30 -3.66 -27.95
C ILE A 28 20.91 -4.11 -27.49
N ALA A 29 20.19 -4.87 -28.32
CA ALA A 29 18.88 -5.39 -27.96
C ALA A 29 18.95 -6.32 -26.74
N GLU A 30 19.92 -7.23 -26.70
CA GLU A 30 20.14 -8.13 -25.56
C GLU A 30 20.51 -7.35 -24.29
N ALA A 31 21.43 -6.39 -24.39
CA ALA A 31 21.84 -5.58 -23.23
C ALA A 31 20.68 -4.74 -22.66
N GLN A 32 19.85 -4.16 -23.53
CA GLN A 32 18.69 -3.39 -23.09
C GLN A 32 17.58 -4.28 -22.52
N ALA A 33 17.36 -5.47 -23.08
CA ALA A 33 16.42 -6.44 -22.53
C ALA A 33 16.81 -6.82 -21.10
N ASP A 34 18.09 -7.12 -20.85
CA ASP A 34 18.58 -7.47 -19.52
C ASP A 34 18.41 -6.33 -18.50
N ILE A 35 18.73 -5.09 -18.89
CA ILE A 35 18.55 -3.91 -18.03
C ILE A 35 17.07 -3.64 -17.75
N LEU A 36 16.22 -3.71 -18.77
CA LEU A 36 14.77 -3.48 -18.62
C LEU A 36 14.12 -4.56 -17.76
N SER A 37 14.49 -5.83 -17.95
CA SER A 37 14.01 -6.93 -17.11
C SER A 37 14.40 -6.71 -15.65
N LYS A 38 15.66 -6.36 -15.35
CA LYS A 38 16.10 -6.11 -13.98
C LYS A 38 15.44 -4.85 -13.38
N SER A 39 15.39 -3.76 -14.13
CA SER A 39 14.82 -2.48 -13.68
C SER A 39 13.31 -2.56 -13.44
N LEU A 40 12.54 -3.19 -14.32
CA LEU A 40 11.09 -3.19 -14.24
C LEU A 40 10.57 -4.18 -13.20
N LEU A 41 11.30 -5.28 -12.96
CA LEU A 41 10.93 -6.25 -11.95
C LEU A 41 11.18 -5.74 -10.52
N ASP A 42 12.28 -5.02 -10.30
CA ASP A 42 12.67 -4.62 -8.94
C ASP A 42 12.10 -3.26 -8.49
N SER A 43 11.67 -2.40 -9.42
CA SER A 43 11.26 -1.02 -9.09
C SER A 43 9.75 -0.77 -9.03
N VAL A 44 8.93 -1.75 -9.41
CA VAL A 44 7.48 -1.55 -9.57
C VAL A 44 6.70 -2.41 -8.59
N ALA A 45 5.95 -1.76 -7.69
CA ALA A 45 5.00 -2.46 -6.84
C ALA A 45 3.93 -3.15 -7.70
N THR A 46 3.74 -4.44 -7.47
CA THR A 46 2.74 -5.22 -8.20
C THR A 46 1.33 -4.90 -7.70
N LYS A 47 0.31 -5.25 -8.51
CA LYS A 47 -1.09 -5.14 -8.07
C LYS A 47 -1.38 -5.98 -6.81
N ALA A 48 -0.64 -7.07 -6.61
CA ALA A 48 -0.76 -7.90 -5.41
C ALA A 48 -0.23 -7.14 -4.19
N ASP A 49 0.92 -6.47 -4.31
CA ASP A 49 1.49 -5.64 -3.22
C ASP A 49 0.55 -4.49 -2.85
N LEU A 50 -0.08 -3.86 -3.84
CA LEU A 50 -1.08 -2.81 -3.61
C LEU A 50 -2.31 -3.34 -2.86
N LYS A 51 -2.83 -4.51 -3.26
CA LYS A 51 -3.98 -5.13 -2.61
C LYS A 51 -3.66 -5.56 -1.18
N GLU A 52 -2.43 -6.04 -0.94
CA GLU A 52 -1.95 -6.35 0.39
C GLU A 52 -1.85 -5.09 1.25
N LEU A 53 -1.34 -4.00 0.69
CA LEU A 53 -1.24 -2.71 1.36
C LEU A 53 -2.63 -2.15 1.71
N GLU A 54 -3.59 -2.23 0.79
CA GLU A 54 -4.99 -1.85 1.02
C GLU A 54 -5.60 -2.64 2.19
N ALA A 55 -5.47 -3.97 2.19
CA ALA A 55 -5.95 -4.80 3.28
C ALA A 55 -5.27 -4.45 4.63
N ARG A 56 -3.96 -4.15 4.62
CA ARG A 56 -3.22 -3.71 5.82
C ARG A 56 -3.71 -2.35 6.33
N ILE A 57 -4.07 -1.43 5.43
CA ILE A 57 -4.63 -0.12 5.78
C ILE A 57 -6.00 -0.31 6.41
N ASP A 58 -6.89 -1.10 5.80
CA ASP A 58 -8.23 -1.37 6.33
C ASP A 58 -8.19 -1.98 7.73
N ILE A 59 -7.31 -2.97 7.94
CA ILE A 59 -7.11 -3.57 9.26
C ILE A 59 -6.67 -2.52 10.29
N LYS A 60 -5.71 -1.66 9.93
CA LYS A 60 -5.22 -0.61 10.85
C LYS A 60 -6.30 0.43 11.15
N MET A 61 -7.11 0.81 10.16
CA MET A 61 -8.23 1.74 10.36
C MET A 61 -9.26 1.15 11.32
N ASN A 62 -9.70 -0.10 11.10
CA ASN A 62 -10.61 -0.79 11.99
C ASN A 62 -10.07 -0.92 13.42
N GLN A 63 -8.77 -1.20 13.57
CA GLN A 63 -8.13 -1.27 14.89
C GLN A 63 -8.10 0.10 15.60
N LEU A 64 -7.92 1.19 14.86
CA LEU A 64 -7.98 2.55 15.42
C LEU A 64 -9.40 2.89 15.86
N GLU A 65 -10.41 2.60 15.05
CA GLU A 65 -11.82 2.79 15.41
C GLU A 65 -12.19 2.03 16.68
N ILE A 66 -11.84 0.75 16.77
CA ILE A 66 -12.08 -0.08 17.96
C ILE A 66 -11.36 0.51 19.18
N ARG A 67 -10.12 0.96 19.02
CA ARG A 67 -9.35 1.57 20.11
C ARG A 67 -10.01 2.85 20.61
N LEU A 68 -10.47 3.71 19.71
CA LEU A 68 -11.18 4.94 20.04
C LEU A 68 -12.48 4.61 20.79
N ILE A 69 -13.30 3.69 20.26
CA ILE A 69 -14.54 3.25 20.91
C ILE A 69 -14.27 2.75 22.33
N LYS A 70 -13.22 1.93 22.54
CA LYS A 70 -12.83 1.44 23.87
C LYS A 70 -12.49 2.58 24.84
N TRP A 71 -11.70 3.56 24.40
CA TRP A 71 -11.34 4.71 25.22
C TRP A 71 -12.56 5.57 25.57
N PHE A 72 -13.42 5.85 24.60
CA PHE A 72 -14.65 6.60 24.84
C PHE A 72 -15.61 5.85 25.76
N ALA A 73 -15.81 4.54 25.55
CA ALA A 73 -16.64 3.72 26.42
C ALA A 73 -16.14 3.74 27.88
N GLY A 74 -14.82 3.61 28.09
CA GLY A 74 -14.20 3.74 29.41
C GLY A 74 -14.44 5.12 30.04
N LEU A 75 -14.25 6.19 29.27
CA LEU A 75 -14.51 7.56 29.72
C LEU A 75 -15.99 7.77 30.10
N PHE A 76 -16.92 7.26 29.30
CA PHE A 76 -18.36 7.34 29.58
C PHE A 76 -18.74 6.62 30.88
N ILE A 77 -18.19 5.44 31.14
CA ILE A 77 -18.42 4.71 32.39
C ILE A 77 -17.96 5.53 33.59
N VAL A 78 -16.76 6.12 33.51
CA VAL A 78 -16.24 7.00 34.57
C VAL A 78 -17.13 8.22 34.76
N GLN A 79 -17.53 8.89 33.66
CA GLN A 79 -18.39 10.08 33.70
C GLN A 79 -19.77 9.80 34.32
N ILE A 80 -20.37 8.64 34.04
CA ILE A 80 -21.62 8.21 34.67
C ILE A 80 -21.43 8.11 36.19
N GLY A 81 -20.36 7.44 36.64
CA GLY A 81 -20.06 7.32 38.06
C GLY A 81 -19.86 8.67 38.75
N VAL A 82 -19.11 9.59 38.12
CA VAL A 82 -18.92 10.95 38.62
C VAL A 82 -20.25 11.69 38.73
N THR A 83 -21.09 11.62 37.68
CA THR A 83 -22.39 12.30 37.66
C THR A 83 -23.32 11.78 38.76
N VAL A 84 -23.42 10.45 38.92
CA VAL A 84 -24.21 9.83 39.99
C VAL A 84 -23.71 10.25 41.38
N GLY A 85 -22.39 10.25 41.59
CA GLY A 85 -21.79 10.69 42.86
C GLY A 85 -22.11 12.15 43.21
N ILE A 86 -22.08 13.05 42.22
CA ILE A 86 -22.46 14.46 42.40
C ILE A 86 -23.95 14.57 42.78
N VAL A 87 -24.84 13.88 42.07
CA VAL A 87 -26.29 13.91 42.36
C VAL A 87 -26.58 13.43 43.79
N LEU A 88 -25.99 12.32 44.22
CA LEU A 88 -26.17 11.81 45.59
C LEU A 88 -25.66 12.78 46.66
N THR A 89 -24.53 13.44 46.40
CA THR A 89 -23.96 14.44 47.31
C THR A 89 -24.89 15.64 47.46
N VAL A 90 -25.46 16.13 46.35
CA VAL A 90 -26.42 17.25 46.37
C VAL A 90 -27.70 16.89 47.13
N ILE A 91 -28.25 15.69 46.92
CA ILE A 91 -29.44 15.22 47.66
C ILE A 91 -29.18 15.19 49.16
N LYS A 92 -28.02 14.66 49.59
CA LYS A 92 -27.64 14.61 51.01
C LYS A 92 -27.48 16.00 51.64
N PHE A 93 -27.16 17.02 50.86
CA PHE A 93 -26.98 18.39 51.37
C PHE A 93 -28.31 19.17 51.45
N LEU A 94 -29.33 18.74 50.71
CA LEU A 94 -30.66 19.36 50.64
C LEU A 94 -31.67 18.77 51.64
N HIS A 95 -31.39 17.60 52.22
CA HIS A 95 -32.19 16.93 53.26
C HIS A 95 -31.50 17.06 54.61
#